data_AF-A0A967N2W5-F1
#
_entry.id   AF-A0A967N2W5-F1
#
_cell.length_a   1.000
_cell.length_b   1.000
_cell.length_c   1.000
_cell.angle_alpha   90.00
_cell.angle_beta   90.00
_cell.angle_gamma   90.00
#
_symmetry.space_group_name_H-M   'P 1'
#
loop_
_entity.id
_entity.type
_entity.pdbx_description
1 polymer ?
#
loop_
_entity_poly.entity_id
_entity_poly.type
_entity_poly.pdbx_seq_one_letter_code
_entity_poly.pdbx_strand_id
1 'polypeptide(L)'
;MSEQRVREFRTNHGAVIYQLPMLVFHDFWAYAFLIHLDDKWILVDTGSGFHPSNDHLSEGFKEVSDLLGREVGFDDLSYILITHGHIDHFGG
;
A
#
# COMPACT_ATOMS: atom_id res chain seq x y z
N MET A 1 -18.21 -11.02 0.79
CA MET A 1 -17.63 -9.81 0.16
C MET A 1 -16.48 -10.29 -0.72
N SER A 2 -16.34 -9.75 -1.93
CA SER A 2 -15.28 -10.17 -2.87
C SER A 2 -13.90 -9.78 -2.32
N GLU A 3 -12.94 -10.70 -2.42
CA GLU A 3 -11.51 -10.46 -2.15
C GLU A 3 -11.04 -9.24 -2.96
N GLN A 4 -10.56 -8.19 -2.29
CA GLN A 4 -10.00 -7.01 -2.98
C GLN A 4 -8.53 -7.29 -3.29
N ARG A 5 -8.15 -7.13 -4.56
CA ARG A 5 -6.79 -7.34 -5.07
C ARG A 5 -6.08 -6.01 -5.32
N VAL A 6 -4.75 -6.05 -5.41
CA VAL A 6 -3.95 -4.90 -5.79
C VAL A 6 -4.34 -4.42 -7.20
N ARG A 7 -4.43 -3.10 -7.36
CA ARG A 7 -4.64 -2.46 -8.68
C ARG A 7 -3.41 -1.65 -9.07
N GLU A 8 -2.94 -1.86 -10.30
CA GLU A 8 -1.83 -1.08 -10.88
C GLU A 8 -2.38 0.08 -11.72
N PHE A 9 -1.78 1.26 -11.56
CA PHE A 9 -2.01 2.44 -12.38
C PHE A 9 -0.67 3.00 -12.87
N ARG A 10 -0.68 3.66 -14.03
CA ARG A 10 0.50 4.33 -14.60
C ARG A 10 0.18 5.77 -14.92
N THR A 11 1.07 6.66 -14.52
CA THR A 11 0.98 8.08 -14.85
C THR A 11 1.72 8.37 -16.16
N ASN A 12 1.38 9.49 -16.82
CA ASN A 12 2.07 9.95 -18.03
C ASN A 12 3.51 10.43 -17.77
N HIS A 13 3.90 10.61 -16.51
CA HIS A 13 5.25 10.98 -16.09
C HIS A 13 6.04 9.80 -15.50
N GLY A 14 5.62 8.56 -15.75
CA GLY A 14 6.41 7.36 -15.46
C GLY A 14 6.21 6.72 -14.09
N ALA A 15 5.47 7.34 -13.17
CA ALA A 15 5.15 6.71 -11.89
C ALA A 15 4.21 5.51 -12.09
N VAL A 16 4.53 4.40 -11.40
CA VAL A 16 3.66 3.22 -11.27
C VAL A 16 3.09 3.23 -9.86
N ILE A 17 1.77 3.10 -9.73
CA ILE A 17 1.04 3.19 -8.47
C ILE A 17 0.31 1.88 -8.24
N TYR A 18 0.60 1.23 -7.12
CA TYR A 18 -0.10 0.06 -6.63
C TYR A 18 -1.05 0.49 -5.52
N GLN A 19 -2.35 0.35 -5.76
CA GLN A 19 -3.35 0.57 -4.72
C GLN A 19 -3.54 -0.72 -3.91
N LEU A 20 -3.33 -0.62 -2.60
CA LEU A 20 -3.39 -1.73 -1.66
C LEU A 20 -4.70 -1.64 -0.86
N PRO A 21 -5.68 -2.54 -1.08
CA PRO A 21 -6.93 -2.54 -0.32
C PRO A 21 -6.71 -3.00 1.12
N MET A 22 -7.24 -2.25 2.08
CA MET A 22 -7.03 -2.51 3.50
C MET A 22 -8.32 -2.36 4.29
N LEU A 23 -8.67 -3.39 5.07
CA LEU A 23 -9.73 -3.28 6.09
C LEU A 23 -9.18 -2.52 7.31
N VAL A 24 -9.36 -1.20 7.31
CA VAL A 24 -8.81 -0.31 8.34
C VAL A 24 -9.68 -0.25 9.60
N PHE A 25 -11.00 -0.42 9.48
CA PHE A 25 -11.90 -0.65 10.63
C PHE A 25 -12.97 -1.70 10.28
N HIS A 26 -13.85 -2.03 11.24
CA HIS A 26 -14.96 -2.96 11.01
C HIS A 26 -15.80 -2.53 9.80
N ASP A 27 -15.83 -3.37 8.77
CA ASP A 27 -16.48 -3.14 7.47
C ASP A 27 -16.07 -1.85 6.74
N PHE A 28 -14.96 -1.21 7.14
CA PHE A 28 -14.46 0.00 6.52
C PHE A 28 -13.14 -0.27 5.79
N TRP A 29 -13.23 -0.25 4.45
CA TRP A 29 -12.09 -0.44 3.56
C TRP A 29 -11.53 0.92 3.12
N ALA A 30 -10.21 1.06 3.23
CA ALA A 30 -9.45 2.17 2.70
C ALA A 30 -8.29 1.64 1.84
N TYR A 31 -7.42 2.54 1.39
CA TYR A 31 -6.29 2.19 0.54
C TYR A 31 -5.01 2.86 1.04
N ALA A 32 -3.95 2.08 1.15
CA ALA A 32 -2.59 2.59 1.03
C ALA A 32 -2.16 2.57 -0.45
N PHE A 33 -1.15 3.36 -0.80
CA PHE A 33 -0.59 3.36 -2.15
C PHE A 33 0.92 3.15 -2.11
N LEU A 34 1.40 2.13 -2.79
CA LEU A 34 2.82 1.92 -3.02
C LEU A 34 3.19 2.47 -4.40
N ILE A 35 4.08 3.45 -4.45
CA ILE A 35 4.46 4.17 -5.66
C ILE A 35 5.92 3.86 -6.00
N HIS A 36 6.17 3.53 -7.26
CA HIS A 36 7.51 3.42 -7.82
C HIS A 36 7.75 4.56 -8.82
N LEU A 37 8.76 5.39 -8.57
CA LEU A 37 9.16 6.51 -9.44
C LEU A 37 10.66 6.79 -9.26
N ASP A 38 11.40 6.89 -10.36
CA ASP A 38 12.85 7.21 -10.36
C ASP A 38 13.67 6.37 -9.35
N ASP A 39 13.48 5.04 -9.41
CA ASP A 39 14.10 4.03 -8.52
C ASP A 39 13.76 4.16 -7.02
N LYS A 40 12.76 4.97 -6.67
CA LYS A 40 12.28 5.13 -5.29
C LYS A 40 10.98 4.38 -5.08
N TRP A 41 10.88 3.74 -3.92
CA TRP A 41 9.62 3.23 -3.40
C TRP A 41 9.06 4.19 -2.36
N ILE A 42 7.83 4.61 -2.55
CA ILE A 42 7.13 5.56 -1.69
C ILE A 42 5.83 4.91 -1.23
N LEU A 43 5.65 4.75 0.07
CA LEU A 43 4.38 4.34 0.65
C LEU A 43 3.57 5.58 1.03
N VAL A 44 2.33 5.68 0.56
CA VAL A 44 1.38 6.73 0.95
C VAL A 44 0.35 6.09 1.87
N ASP A 45 0.34 6.57 3.12
CA ASP A 45 -0.40 6.05 4.27
C ASP A 45 -0.09 4.57 4.61
N THR A 46 -0.34 4.17 5.86
CA THR A 46 0.03 2.85 6.39
C THR A 46 -1.15 2.06 6.96
N GLY A 47 -2.37 2.61 6.92
CA GLY A 47 -3.55 1.97 7.51
C GLY A 47 -3.70 2.28 8.99
N SER A 48 -4.48 1.46 9.70
CA SER A 48 -4.97 1.76 11.06
C SER A 48 -4.23 1.11 12.23
N GLY A 49 -3.32 0.16 11.97
CA GLY A 49 -2.66 -0.62 13.02
C GLY A 49 -3.50 -1.79 13.57
N PHE A 50 -4.74 -1.95 13.10
CA PHE A 50 -5.57 -3.10 13.48
C PHE A 50 -5.04 -4.35 12.78
N HIS A 51 -5.16 -5.52 13.41
CA HIS A 51 -4.59 -6.76 12.87
C HIS A 51 -4.94 -7.03 11.39
N PRO A 52 -6.22 -6.94 10.94
CA PRO A 52 -6.53 -7.08 9.52
C PRO A 52 -5.92 -5.99 8.63
N SER A 53 -5.76 -4.77 9.13
CA SER A 53 -5.13 -3.68 8.38
C SER A 53 -3.66 -4.01 8.10
N ASN A 54 -2.91 -4.45 9.11
CA ASN A 54 -1.48 -4.74 8.97
C ASN A 54 -1.22 -6.00 8.13
N ASP A 55 -2.09 -7.00 8.26
CA ASP A 55 -2.04 -8.20 7.42
C ASP A 55 -2.26 -7.84 5.95
N HIS A 56 -3.30 -7.05 5.65
CA HIS A 56 -3.57 -6.60 4.27
C HIS A 56 -2.45 -5.72 3.70
N LEU A 57 -1.80 -4.88 4.51
CA LEU A 57 -0.63 -4.11 4.05
C LEU A 57 0.48 -5.05 3.59
N SER A 58 0.81 -6.05 4.43
CA SER A 58 1.86 -7.04 4.15
C SER A 58 1.51 -7.92 2.94
N GLU A 59 0.24 -8.34 2.83
CA GLU A 59 -0.29 -9.07 1.67
C GLU A 59 -0.22 -8.22 0.40
N GLY A 60 -0.47 -6.91 0.49
CA GLY A 60 -0.32 -5.96 -0.61
C GLY A 60 1.11 -5.89 -1.15
N PHE A 61 2.12 -5.80 -0.27
CA PHE A 61 3.54 -5.87 -0.68
C PHE A 61 3.88 -7.20 -1.35
N LYS A 62 3.36 -8.31 -0.81
CA LYS A 62 3.55 -9.63 -1.41
C LYS A 62 2.90 -9.72 -2.80
N GLU A 63 1.68 -9.23 -2.97
CA GLU A 63 1.01 -9.22 -4.28
C GLU A 63 1.75 -8.35 -5.29
N VAL A 64 2.28 -7.19 -4.87
CA VAL A 64 3.15 -6.35 -5.73
C VAL A 64 4.44 -7.09 -6.10
N SER A 65 5.07 -7.80 -5.16
CA SER A 65 6.26 -8.62 -5.44
C SER A 65 5.97 -9.72 -6.46
N ASP A 66 4.83 -10.40 -6.29
CA ASP A 66 4.36 -11.46 -7.20
C ASP A 66 4.11 -10.87 -8.62
N LEU A 67 3.53 -9.66 -8.72
CA LEU A 67 3.31 -8.96 -10.00
C LEU A 67 4.62 -8.55 -10.70
N LEU A 68 5.64 -8.17 -9.93
CA LEU A 68 6.93 -7.73 -10.46
C LEU A 68 7.89 -8.87 -10.77
N GLY A 69 7.65 -10.06 -10.22
CA GLY A 69 8.58 -11.19 -10.28
C GLY A 69 9.88 -10.95 -9.49
N ARG A 70 9.87 -9.99 -8.55
CA ARG A 70 10.98 -9.71 -7.63
C ARG A 70 10.42 -9.26 -6.29
N GLU A 71 11.21 -9.47 -5.23
CA GLU A 71 10.84 -9.00 -3.89
C GLU A 71 10.86 -7.46 -3.84
N VAL A 72 9.81 -6.93 -3.20
CA VAL A 72 9.67 -5.55 -2.75
C VAL A 72 9.07 -5.61 -1.35
N GLY A 73 9.80 -5.12 -0.36
CA GLY A 73 9.41 -5.11 1.04
C GLY A 73 9.55 -3.75 1.70
N PHE A 74 9.30 -3.71 3.00
CA PHE A 74 9.44 -2.47 3.79
C PHE A 74 10.87 -1.91 3.77
N ASP A 75 11.88 -2.78 3.70
CA ASP A 75 13.30 -2.38 3.65
C ASP A 75 13.69 -1.66 2.34
N ASP A 76 12.86 -1.78 1.28
CA ASP A 76 13.05 -1.07 0.01
C ASP A 76 12.47 0.36 0.02
N LEU A 77 11.66 0.70 1.02
CA LEU A 77 10.98 2.00 1.07
C LEU A 77 11.99 3.14 1.22
N SER A 78 11.92 4.08 0.28
CA SER A 78 12.67 5.33 0.32
C SER A 78 11.95 6.39 1.16
N TYR A 79 10.61 6.41 1.12
CA TYR A 79 9.78 7.39 1.82
C TYR A 79 8.47 6.78 2.28
N ILE A 80 7.94 7.32 3.39
CA ILE A 80 6.55 7.17 3.81
C ILE A 80 5.94 8.56 3.86
N LEU A 81 4.83 8.76 3.14
CA LEU A 81 4.05 9.99 3.13
C LEU A 81 2.74 9.73 3.87
N ILE A 82 2.54 10.40 5.01
CA ILE A 82 1.28 10.38 5.75
C ILE A 82 0.46 11.60 5.32
N THR A 83 -0.75 11.36 4.84
CA THR A 83 -1.61 12.43 4.30
C THR A 83 -2.14 13.36 5.39
N HIS A 84 -2.57 12.81 6.53
CA HIS A 84 -3.05 13.56 7.69
C HIS A 84 -3.13 12.69 8.97
N GLY A 85 -3.50 13.29 10.10
CA GLY A 85 -3.43 12.68 11.44
C GLY A 85 -4.62 11.83 11.88
N HIS A 86 -5.38 11.21 10.98
CA HIS A 86 -6.36 10.19 11.36
C HIS A 86 -5.71 8.80 11.40
N ILE A 87 -6.12 7.98 12.37
CA ILE A 87 -5.40 6.74 12.70
C ILE A 87 -5.35 5.75 11.54
N ASP A 88 -6.34 5.72 10.66
CA ASP A 88 -6.38 4.91 9.43
C ASP A 88 -5.35 5.30 8.37
N HIS A 89 -4.56 6.36 8.61
CA HIS A 89 -3.50 6.79 7.71
C HIS A 89 -2.09 6.52 8.24
N PHE A 90 -1.88 6.45 9.55
CA PHE A 90 -0.55 6.34 10.16
C PHE A 90 -0.39 5.19 11.17
N GLY A 91 -1.47 4.47 11.47
CA GLY A 91 -1.51 3.51 12.57
C GLY A 91 -0.84 2.18 12.26
N GLY A 92 -0.67 1.83 10.98
CA GLY A 92 -0.07 0.57 10.54
C GLY A 92 1.45 0.59 10.50
#